data_AF-C1A0B0-F1
#
_entry.id   AF-C1A0B0-F1
#
_cell.length_a   1.000
_cell.length_b   1.000
_cell.length_c   1.000
_cell.angle_alpha   90.00
_cell.angle_beta   90.00
_cell.angle_gamma   90.00
#
_symmetry.space_group_name_H-M   'P 1'
#
loop_
_entity.id
_entity.type
_entity.pdbx_description
1 polymer ?
#
loop_
_entity_poly.entity_id
_entity_poly.type
_entity_poly.pdbx_seq_one_letter_code
_entity_poly.pdbx_strand_id
1 'polypeptide(L)'
;MTPAAFITGVVALDPRAAALVAKAIRTGNEQLRAHGAPGFTRDVLAAGVALENASRAGANAITASAATTPNDGLVQDAERLTTEQAANLLGVTPNAVRDLARRGRLDGHKIAQNWTFDPWQIEARKRHQRQGNS
;
A
#
# COMPACT_ATOMS: atom_id res chain seq x y z
N MET A 1 30.27 -17.51 -3.01
CA MET A 1 30.15 -16.06 -3.30
C MET A 1 28.70 -15.79 -3.64
N THR A 2 27.93 -15.24 -2.71
CA THR A 2 26.50 -14.94 -2.90
C THR A 2 26.39 -13.62 -3.69
N PRO A 3 25.69 -13.56 -4.83
CA PRO A 3 25.55 -12.31 -5.57
C PRO A 3 24.69 -11.33 -4.77
N ALA A 4 25.24 -10.15 -4.46
CA ALA A 4 24.48 -9.04 -3.94
C ALA A 4 23.65 -8.45 -5.11
N ALA A 5 22.34 -8.69 -5.09
CA ALA A 5 21.44 -8.07 -6.05
C ALA A 5 21.28 -6.59 -5.68
N PHE A 6 21.89 -5.71 -6.48
CA PHE A 6 21.63 -4.27 -6.40
C PHE A 6 20.35 -3.97 -7.18
N ILE A 7 19.24 -3.75 -6.46
CA ILE A 7 18.02 -3.26 -7.08
C ILE A 7 18.20 -1.75 -7.30
N THR A 8 18.52 -1.36 -8.53
CA THR A 8 18.51 0.06 -8.94
C THR A 8 17.09 0.41 -9.32
N GLY A 9 16.35 1.05 -8.41
CA GLY A 9 14.96 1.40 -8.65
C GLY A 9 14.36 2.28 -7.56
N VAL A 10 13.30 3.00 -7.92
CA VAL A 10 12.48 3.76 -6.95
C VAL A 10 11.49 2.79 -6.32
N VAL A 11 11.58 2.59 -5.00
CA VAL A 11 10.62 1.79 -4.23
C VAL A 11 9.67 2.74 -3.51
N ALA A 12 8.38 2.67 -3.85
CA ALA A 12 7.34 3.38 -3.11
C ALA A 12 7.08 2.67 -1.78
N LEU A 13 7.13 3.41 -0.68
CA LEU A 13 6.83 2.91 0.66
C LEU A 13 5.65 3.69 1.23
N ASP A 14 4.70 2.98 1.82
CA ASP A 14 3.69 3.62 2.65
C ASP A 14 4.34 4.21 3.92
N PRO A 15 3.67 5.15 4.62
CA PRO A 15 4.26 5.82 5.79
C PRO A 15 4.66 4.86 6.92
N ARG A 16 3.95 3.74 7.11
CA ARG A 16 4.27 2.75 8.14
C ARG A 16 5.48 1.92 7.74
N ALA A 17 5.56 1.49 6.49
CA ALA A 17 6.75 0.81 5.97
C ALA A 17 7.99 1.72 6.03
N ALA A 18 7.86 3.00 5.65
CA ALA A 18 8.95 3.97 5.74
C ALA A 18 9.48 4.12 7.18
N ALA A 19 8.59 4.16 8.18
CA ALA A 19 8.96 4.21 9.59
C ALA A 19 9.71 2.94 10.05
N LEU A 20 9.28 1.76 9.59
CA LEU A 20 9.95 0.49 9.93
C LEU A 20 11.35 0.43 9.34
N VAL A 21 11.52 0.84 8.09
CA VAL A 21 12.83 0.88 7.42
C VAL A 21 13.75 1.87 8.12
N ALA A 22 13.27 3.08 8.43
CA ALA A 22 14.03 4.08 9.19
C ALA A 22 14.48 3.54 10.56
N LYS A 23 13.58 2.86 11.27
CA LYS A 23 13.90 2.22 12.56
C LYS A 23 14.96 1.13 12.41
N ALA A 24 14.83 0.27 11.41
CA ALA A 24 15.79 -0.80 11.15
C ALA A 24 17.19 -0.25 10.84
N ILE A 25 17.28 0.81 10.02
CA ILE A 25 18.55 1.49 9.72
C ILE A 25 19.19 2.03 10.99
N ARG A 26 18.43 2.73 11.84
CA ARG A 26 18.92 3.29 13.10
C ARG A 26 19.41 2.19 14.05
N THR A 27 18.54 1.21 14.34
CA THR A 27 18.85 0.13 15.30
C THR A 27 19.99 -0.74 14.81
N GLY A 28 20.05 -1.04 13.50
CA GLY A 28 21.17 -1.77 12.91
C GLY A 28 22.49 -1.00 13.02
N ASN A 29 22.48 0.31 12.76
CA ASN A 29 23.67 1.14 12.92
C ASN A 29 24.15 1.23 14.38
N GLU A 30 23.22 1.34 15.33
CA GLU A 30 23.51 1.31 16.76
C GLU A 30 24.15 -0.03 17.17
N GLN A 31 23.59 -1.15 16.71
CA GLN A 31 24.16 -2.48 16.97
C GLN A 31 25.56 -2.64 16.36
N LEU A 32 25.75 -2.23 15.10
CA LEU A 32 27.07 -2.29 14.46
C LEU A 32 28.12 -1.52 15.27
N ARG A 33 27.77 -0.31 15.72
CA ARG A 33 28.66 0.51 16.55
C ARG A 33 28.92 -0.12 17.92
N ALA A 34 27.91 -0.69 18.56
CA ALA A 34 28.05 -1.38 19.83
C ALA A 34 29.00 -2.60 19.73
N HIS A 35 29.04 -3.25 18.57
CA HIS A 35 29.94 -4.37 18.29
C HIS A 35 31.29 -3.95 17.68
N GLY A 36 31.60 -2.65 17.64
CA GLY A 36 32.87 -2.15 17.09
C GLY A 36 33.02 -2.28 15.57
N ALA A 37 31.94 -2.63 14.87
CA ALA A 37 31.91 -2.68 13.42
C ALA A 37 31.73 -1.26 12.84
N PRO A 38 32.24 -1.00 11.63
CA PRO A 38 31.91 0.22 10.91
C PRO A 38 30.39 0.28 10.70
N GLY A 39 29.79 1.40 11.10
CA GLY A 39 28.37 1.66 10.92
C GLY A 39 27.98 1.82 9.44
N PHE A 40 26.70 2.09 9.19
CA PHE A 40 26.23 2.34 7.83
C PHE A 40 26.83 3.62 7.24
N THR A 41 26.87 3.67 5.91
CA THR A 41 27.36 4.86 5.18
C THR A 41 26.48 6.07 5.48
N ARG A 42 27.06 7.26 5.29
CA ARG A 42 26.37 8.53 5.51
C ARG A 42 25.07 8.64 4.70
N ASP A 43 25.08 8.14 3.47
CA ASP A 43 23.91 8.18 2.57
C ASP A 43 22.76 7.30 3.08
N VAL A 44 23.08 6.11 3.61
CA VAL A 44 22.07 5.22 4.21
C VAL A 44 21.47 5.84 5.46
N LEU A 45 22.28 6.51 6.29
CA LEU A 45 21.79 7.22 7.46
C LEU A 45 20.91 8.42 7.08
N ALA A 46 21.32 9.18 6.06
CA ALA A 46 20.53 10.29 5.53
C ALA A 46 19.20 9.81 4.95
N ALA A 47 19.19 8.67 4.24
CA ALA A 47 17.97 8.02 3.76
C ALA A 47 17.06 7.61 4.93
N GLY A 48 17.62 7.07 6.02
CA GLY A 48 16.85 6.74 7.23
C GLY A 48 16.14 7.97 7.84
N VAL A 49 16.83 9.11 7.92
CA VAL A 49 16.23 10.37 8.40
C VAL A 49 15.15 10.88 7.45
N ALA A 50 15.40 10.84 6.14
CA ALA A 50 14.42 11.24 5.14
C ALA A 50 13.16 10.36 5.21
N LEU A 51 13.32 9.06 5.41
CA LEU A 51 12.21 8.11 5.59
C LEU A 51 11.43 8.40 6.89
N GLU A 52 12.10 8.73 7.99
CA GLU A 52 11.42 9.10 9.23
C GLU A 52 10.58 10.38 9.05
N ASN A 53 11.14 11.41 8.41
CA ASN A 53 10.41 12.64 8.11
C ASN A 53 9.22 12.40 7.16
N ALA A 54 9.43 11.60 6.10
CA ALA A 54 8.37 11.21 5.17
C ALA A 54 7.26 10.40 5.87
N SER A 55 7.62 9.50 6.79
CA SER A 55 6.65 8.74 7.56
C SER A 55 5.75 9.62 8.43
N ARG A 56 6.32 10.65 9.08
CA ARG A 56 5.58 11.61 9.90
C ARG A 56 4.66 12.48 9.06
N ALA A 57 5.17 12.98 7.92
CA ALA A 57 4.38 13.75 6.98
C ALA A 57 3.20 12.94 6.42
N GLY A 58 3.44 11.69 6.03
CA GLY A 58 2.41 10.77 5.55
C GLY A 58 1.39 10.40 6.64
N ALA A 59 1.83 10.12 7.87
CA ALA A 59 0.92 9.84 8.99
C ALA A 59 0.03 11.04 9.34
N ASN A 60 0.57 12.26 9.28
CA ASN A 60 -0.20 13.49 9.47
C ASN A 60 -1.22 13.69 8.35
N ALA A 61 -0.86 13.39 7.09
CA ALA A 61 -1.77 13.47 5.96
C ALA A 61 -2.90 12.42 6.03
N ILE A 62 -2.59 11.19 6.47
CA ILE A 62 -3.59 10.15 6.75
C ILE A 62 -4.53 10.60 7.87
N THR A 63 -3.99 11.20 8.94
CA THR A 63 -4.78 11.69 10.08
C THR A 63 -5.67 12.87 9.69
N ALA A 64 -5.17 13.81 8.88
CA ALA A 64 -5.96 14.92 8.34
C ALA A 64 -7.07 14.45 7.38
N SER A 65 -6.78 13.42 6.59
CA SER A 65 -7.77 12.80 5.70
C SER A 65 -8.84 12.00 6.49
N ALA A 66 -8.43 11.32 7.56
CA ALA A 66 -9.35 10.63 8.47
C ALA A 66 -10.22 11.60 9.28
N ALA A 67 -9.69 12.76 9.69
CA ALA A 67 -10.46 13.79 10.38
C ALA A 67 -11.56 14.42 9.50
N THR A 68 -11.50 14.22 8.18
CA THR A 68 -12.50 14.75 7.23
C THR A 68 -13.56 13.71 6.81
N THR A 69 -13.45 12.46 7.25
CA THR A 69 -14.36 11.37 6.83
C THR A 69 -15.08 10.76 8.04
N PRO A 70 -16.43 10.65 8.06
CA PRO A 70 -17.11 9.88 9.09
C PRO A 70 -16.64 8.41 8.99
N ASN A 71 -16.07 7.94 10.10
CA ASN A 71 -15.54 6.60 10.30
C ASN A 71 -16.66 5.55 10.18
N ASP A 72 -16.57 4.66 9.19
CA ASP A 72 -17.24 3.36 9.25
C ASP A 72 -16.19 2.25 9.12
N GLY A 73 -16.13 1.42 10.16
CA GLY A 73 -15.00 0.59 10.49
C GLY A 73 -14.73 -0.55 9.51
N LEU A 74 -13.44 -0.87 9.38
CA LEU A 74 -12.84 -2.19 9.67
C LEU A 74 -11.40 -2.18 9.16
N VAL A 75 -10.47 -2.08 10.11
CA VAL A 75 -9.05 -2.35 9.87
C VAL A 75 -8.88 -3.86 9.79
N GLN A 76 -8.58 -4.43 8.61
CA GLN A 76 -7.60 -5.52 8.47
C GLN A 76 -7.37 -5.96 7.02
N ASP A 77 -6.09 -6.28 6.79
CA ASP A 77 -5.44 -6.96 5.68
C ASP A 77 -5.21 -6.15 4.40
N ALA A 78 -3.93 -6.11 4.01
CA ALA A 78 -3.38 -5.34 2.91
C ALA A 78 -4.25 -5.47 1.64
N GLU A 79 -4.82 -4.32 1.26
CA GLU A 79 -5.26 -3.98 -0.08
C GLU A 79 -6.37 -4.84 -0.70
N ARG A 80 -7.42 -5.18 0.05
CA ARG A 80 -8.69 -5.61 -0.57
C ARG A 80 -9.68 -4.45 -0.65
N LEU A 81 -10.29 -4.28 -1.83
CA LEU A 81 -11.27 -3.23 -2.06
C LEU A 81 -12.64 -3.66 -1.58
N THR A 82 -13.33 -2.75 -0.90
CA THR A 82 -14.76 -2.87 -0.64
C THR A 82 -15.55 -2.72 -1.94
N THR A 83 -16.83 -3.08 -1.92
CA THR A 83 -17.73 -2.85 -3.06
C THR A 83 -17.78 -1.38 -3.48
N GLU A 84 -17.74 -0.46 -2.51
CA GLU A 84 -17.80 0.98 -2.78
C GLU A 84 -16.51 1.49 -3.42
N GLN A 85 -15.36 1.05 -2.94
CA GLN A 85 -14.08 1.40 -3.53
C GLN A 85 -13.93 0.86 -4.96
N ALA A 86 -14.34 -0.39 -5.20
CA ALA A 86 -14.36 -0.98 -6.54
C ALA A 86 -15.31 -0.25 -7.49
N ALA A 87 -16.48 0.18 -6.99
CA ALA A 87 -17.47 0.94 -7.75
C ALA A 87 -16.92 2.30 -8.21
N ASN A 88 -16.26 3.02 -7.30
CA ASN A 88 -15.62 4.30 -7.58
C ASN A 88 -14.50 4.16 -8.63
N LEU A 89 -13.69 3.10 -8.56
CA LEU A 89 -12.61 2.88 -9.52
C LEU A 89 -13.09 2.53 -10.94
N LEU A 90 -14.21 1.80 -11.03
CA LEU A 90 -14.85 1.41 -12.29
C LEU A 90 -15.80 2.47 -12.84
N GLY A 91 -16.19 3.47 -12.05
CA GLY A 91 -17.20 4.46 -12.44
C GLY A 91 -18.61 3.87 -12.58
N VAL A 92 -18.94 2.84 -11.81
CA VAL A 92 -20.25 2.17 -11.82
C VAL A 92 -20.88 2.17 -10.43
N THR A 93 -22.14 1.73 -10.32
CA THR A 93 -22.80 1.62 -9.01
C THR A 93 -22.32 0.39 -8.22
N PRO A 94 -22.34 0.40 -6.87
CA PRO A 94 -22.00 -0.76 -6.06
C PRO A 94 -22.83 -2.01 -6.38
N ASN A 95 -24.11 -1.83 -6.77
CA ASN A 95 -24.94 -2.95 -7.21
C ASN A 95 -24.47 -3.56 -8.52
N ALA A 96 -23.97 -2.75 -9.46
CA ALA A 96 -23.37 -3.26 -10.69
C ALA A 96 -22.10 -4.08 -10.39
N VAL A 97 -21.27 -3.66 -9.44
CA VAL A 97 -20.08 -4.43 -9.01
C VAL A 97 -20.49 -5.80 -8.42
N ARG A 98 -21.50 -5.82 -7.55
CA ARG A 98 -22.03 -7.08 -6.98
C ARG A 98 -22.61 -8.00 -8.06
N ASP A 99 -23.32 -7.44 -9.04
CA ASP A 99 -23.87 -8.21 -10.15
C ASP A 99 -22.76 -8.80 -11.05
N LEU A 100 -21.70 -8.03 -11.34
CA LEU A 100 -20.52 -8.53 -12.04
C LEU A 100 -19.84 -9.68 -11.30
N ALA A 101 -19.71 -9.55 -9.98
CA ALA A 101 -19.14 -10.59 -9.13
C ALA A 101 -20.00 -11.87 -9.13
N ARG A 102 -21.33 -11.72 -8.98
CA ARG A 102 -22.28 -12.86 -9.04
C ARG A 102 -22.26 -13.57 -10.40
N ARG A 103 -22.04 -12.83 -11.49
CA ARG A 103 -21.96 -13.37 -12.86
C ARG A 103 -20.57 -13.93 -13.21
N GLY A 104 -19.62 -13.94 -12.26
CA GLY A 104 -18.25 -14.42 -12.48
C GLY A 104 -17.48 -13.57 -13.48
N ARG A 105 -17.83 -12.29 -13.64
CA ARG A 105 -17.15 -11.33 -14.52
C ARG A 105 -16.11 -10.48 -13.77
N LEU A 106 -15.98 -10.74 -12.47
CA LEU A 106 -15.08 -10.07 -11.55
C LEU A 106 -14.83 -11.06 -10.40
N ASP A 107 -13.58 -11.36 -10.06
CA ASP A 107 -13.34 -12.23 -8.90
C ASP A 107 -13.54 -11.43 -7.61
N GLY A 108 -14.75 -11.57 -7.07
CA GLY A 108 -15.12 -11.09 -5.76
C GLY A 108 -15.14 -12.24 -4.76
N HIS A 109 -14.49 -12.05 -3.62
CA HIS A 109 -14.60 -12.97 -2.50
C HIS A 109 -15.59 -12.41 -1.48
N LYS A 110 -16.65 -13.17 -1.22
CA LYS A 110 -17.60 -12.85 -0.15
C LYS A 110 -17.03 -13.34 1.18
N ILE A 111 -16.67 -12.42 2.07
CA ILE A 111 -16.20 -12.70 3.43
C ILE A 111 -17.31 -12.27 4.39
N ALA A 112 -17.88 -13.24 5.10
CA ALA A 112 -19.11 -13.05 5.90
C ALA A 112 -20.25 -12.43 5.08
N GLN A 113 -20.55 -11.15 5.31
CA GLN A 113 -21.59 -10.39 4.59
C GLN A 113 -21.05 -9.40 3.54
N ASN A 114 -19.72 -9.21 3.49
CA ASN A 114 -19.11 -8.18 2.68
C ASN A 114 -18.40 -8.77 1.46
N TRP A 115 -18.54 -8.10 0.32
CA TRP A 115 -17.77 -8.42 -0.88
C TRP A 115 -16.43 -7.70 -0.83
N THR A 116 -15.37 -8.47 -1.02
CA THR A 116 -13.98 -7.99 -1.11
C THR A 116 -13.44 -8.31 -2.50
N PHE A 117 -12.70 -7.36 -3.07
CA PHE A 117 -12.19 -7.44 -4.43
C PHE A 117 -10.69 -7.21 -4.47
N ASP A 118 -10.02 -7.87 -5.40
CA ASP A 118 -8.59 -7.65 -5.68
C ASP A 118 -8.41 -6.37 -6.52
N PRO A 119 -7.60 -5.39 -6.07
CA PRO A 119 -7.32 -4.16 -6.82
C PRO A 119 -6.81 -4.39 -8.24
N TRP A 120 -5.96 -5.39 -8.44
CA TRP A 120 -5.37 -5.68 -9.75
C TRP A 120 -6.43 -6.11 -10.77
N GLN A 121 -7.42 -6.87 -10.33
CA GLN A 121 -8.53 -7.30 -11.19
C GLN A 121 -9.45 -6.15 -11.58
N ILE A 122 -9.73 -5.23 -10.66
CA ILE A 122 -10.52 -4.02 -10.95
C ILE A 122 -9.82 -3.19 -12.04
N GLU A 123 -8.50 -2.99 -11.93
CA GLU A 123 -7.75 -2.19 -12.89
C GLU A 123 -7.60 -2.89 -14.25
N ALA A 124 -7.44 -4.22 -14.28
CA ALA A 124 -7.48 -5.00 -15.51
C ALA A 124 -8.83 -4.85 -16.22
N ARG A 125 -9.94 -4.92 -15.48
CA ARG A 125 -11.30 -4.74 -16.01
C ARG A 125 -11.50 -3.35 -16.61
N LYS A 126 -11.02 -2.31 -15.92
CA LYS A 126 -11.06 -0.91 -16.38
C LYS A 126 -10.34 -0.72 -17.70
N ARG A 127 -9.18 -1.37 -17.88
CA ARG A 127 -8.43 -1.37 -19.15
C ARG A 127 -9.23 -2.01 -20.29
N HIS A 128 -9.90 -3.14 -20.03
CA HIS A 128 -10.77 -3.78 -21.04
C HIS A 128 -11.99 -2.94 -21.42
N GLN A 129 -12.60 -2.20 -20.49
CA GLN A 129 -13.72 -1.29 -20.81
C GLN A 129 -13.29 -0.15 -21.72
N ARG A 130 -12.06 0.38 -21.54
CA ARG A 130 -11.52 1.44 -22.40
C ARG A 130 -11.23 0.96 -23.83
N GLN A 131 -10.86 -0.30 -24.00
CA GLN A 131 -10.51 -0.86 -25.30
C GLN A 131 -11.73 -1.33 -26.12
N GLY A 132 -12.88 -1.59 -25.48
CA GLY A 132 -14.11 -1.97 -26.16
C GLY A 132 -14.99 -0.80 -26.63
N ASN A 133 -14.51 0.44 -26.54
CA ASN A 133 -15.26 1.66 -26.88
C ASN A 133 -14.54 2.48 -27.98
N SER A 134 -13.96 1.81 -28.96
CA SER A 134 -13.40 2.41 -30.19
C SER A 134 -13.95 1.71 -31.42
#